data_AF-A0A060P072-F1
#
_entry.id   AF-A0A060P072-F1
#
_cell.length_a   1.000
_cell.length_b   1.000
_cell.length_c   1.000
_cell.angle_alpha   90.00
_cell.angle_beta   90.00
_cell.angle_gamma   90.00
#
_symmetry.space_group_name_H-M   'P 1'
#
loop_
_entity.id
_entity.type
_entity.pdbx_description
1 polymer ?
#
loop_
_entity_poly.entity_id
_entity_poly.type
_entity_poly.pdbx_seq_one_letter_code
_entity_poly.pdbx_strand_id
1 'polypeptide(L)'
;MTELSAPFAPDWVSPPGETVLDIVEERGWTQAELALRLGYSEKHVSHLINGKVPLSVDAALRLERVLGSSADFWLAREANFQRHKARLEAAKRHATWAGWLDELPLKELMACGAVPKMRADAKNKPRLVEACLRFFGVASPDEWRNLYAGMHVAFRRSREDQSDVGAISAWLRLGEQQAEKLDGPKYDKARFEKALVAIRALTREQPQVFEPKLRSLLQDAGVLLVLVPAIPRAHVSGVARWLSPTRPLIQLSLYGKTNDKFWFSFFHEAAHILLHANSPEDKKSIFLDDPNAAHTTDPREHEANTWAGNCLIPEQHASTLAKLRTKRKAEEFAQAIGVHPGIVVGRLQHDGYIEPSWMNDLKQSFSLEASACAQPACAGSSGS
;
A
#
# COMPACT_ATOMS: atom_id res chain seq x y z
N MET A 1 11.53 -23.85 26.54
CA MET A 1 12.46 -24.10 25.43
C MET A 1 12.81 -22.76 24.84
N THR A 2 14.05 -22.32 25.05
CA THR A 2 14.54 -21.01 24.64
C THR A 2 14.88 -21.08 23.16
N GLU A 3 14.17 -20.34 22.32
CA GLU A 3 14.49 -20.15 20.90
C GLU A 3 15.90 -19.56 20.77
N LEU A 4 16.89 -20.42 20.56
CA LEU A 4 18.29 -20.08 20.26
C LEU A 4 18.45 -19.84 18.75
N SER A 5 17.71 -18.88 18.20
CA SER A 5 17.82 -18.49 16.79
C SER A 5 17.96 -16.98 16.61
N ALA A 6 18.65 -16.30 17.55
CA ALA A 6 19.13 -14.96 17.26
C ALA A 6 20.09 -15.04 16.05
N PRO A 7 19.77 -14.45 14.90
CA PRO A 7 20.65 -14.55 13.73
C PRO A 7 21.99 -13.88 14.06
N PHE A 8 23.09 -14.60 13.84
CA PHE A 8 24.44 -14.07 13.99
C PHE A 8 24.63 -12.87 13.04
N ALA A 9 24.65 -11.67 13.61
CA ALA A 9 24.83 -10.41 12.91
C ALA A 9 25.99 -9.65 13.55
N PRO A 10 27.25 -10.05 13.26
CA PRO A 10 28.43 -9.36 13.78
C PRO A 10 28.44 -7.91 13.30
N ASP A 11 29.07 -7.02 14.07
CA ASP A 11 29.24 -5.60 13.75
C ASP A 11 30.56 -5.30 12.99
N TRP A 12 31.33 -6.36 12.69
CA TRP A 12 32.59 -6.30 11.97
C TRP A 12 32.53 -7.15 10.68
N VAL A 13 33.31 -6.77 9.66
CA VAL A 13 33.36 -7.48 8.38
C VAL A 13 34.79 -7.75 7.97
N SER A 14 35.10 -9.03 7.80
CA SER A 14 36.35 -9.51 7.22
C SER A 14 36.30 -9.44 5.68
N PRO A 15 37.16 -8.66 5.01
CA PRO A 15 37.28 -8.69 3.55
C PRO A 15 37.83 -10.04 3.08
N PRO A 16 37.54 -10.49 1.83
CA PRO A 16 38.14 -11.73 1.29
C PRO A 16 39.67 -11.70 1.30
N GLY A 17 40.23 -10.50 1.27
CA GLY A 17 41.64 -10.20 1.40
C GLY A 17 42.33 -10.73 2.67
N GLU A 18 41.61 -10.86 3.79
CA GLU A 18 42.15 -11.49 4.99
C GLU A 18 42.40 -12.98 4.76
N THR A 19 41.45 -13.70 4.14
CA THR A 19 41.64 -15.11 3.77
C THR A 19 42.77 -15.29 2.76
N VAL A 20 42.96 -14.33 1.84
CA VAL A 20 44.10 -14.32 0.92
C VAL A 20 45.41 -14.17 1.69
N LEU A 21 45.45 -13.27 2.68
CA LEU A 21 46.62 -13.02 3.50
C LEU A 21 46.99 -14.25 4.34
N ASP A 22 46.01 -14.89 4.99
CA ASP A 22 46.22 -16.11 5.79
C ASP A 22 46.91 -17.22 4.97
N ILE A 23 46.42 -17.47 3.74
CA ILE A 23 47.00 -18.50 2.85
C ILE A 23 48.41 -18.11 2.39
N VAL A 24 48.63 -16.82 2.12
CA VAL A 24 49.95 -16.30 1.69
C VAL A 24 50.97 -16.40 2.81
N GLU A 25 50.59 -16.10 4.05
CA GLU A 25 51.43 -16.22 5.24
C GLU A 25 51.77 -17.69 5.54
N GLU A 26 50.79 -18.60 5.44
CA GLU A 26 51.02 -20.05 5.60
C GLU A 26 52.04 -20.60 4.57
N ARG A 27 52.07 -20.01 3.38
CA ARG A 27 53.02 -20.36 2.30
C ARG A 27 54.35 -19.62 2.38
N GLY A 28 54.52 -18.70 3.33
CA GLY A 28 55.71 -17.87 3.47
C GLY A 28 55.93 -16.89 2.31
N TRP A 29 54.87 -16.47 1.62
CA TRP A 29 54.97 -15.52 0.50
C TRP A 29 54.80 -14.08 0.98
N THR A 30 55.46 -13.14 0.30
CA THR A 30 55.19 -11.71 0.48
C THR A 30 54.03 -11.27 -0.42
N GLN A 31 53.43 -10.10 -0.15
CA GLN A 31 52.42 -9.53 -1.06
C GLN A 31 53.00 -9.21 -2.45
N ALA A 32 54.30 -8.91 -2.53
CA ALA A 32 55.01 -8.72 -3.80
C ALA A 32 55.09 -10.02 -4.61
N GLU A 33 55.42 -11.13 -3.94
CA GLU A 33 55.42 -12.45 -4.56
C GLU A 33 54.02 -12.88 -5.01
N LEU A 34 52.99 -12.61 -4.19
CA LEU A 34 51.59 -12.85 -4.58
C LEU A 34 51.20 -12.02 -5.83
N ALA A 35 51.60 -10.75 -5.89
CA ALA A 35 51.32 -9.87 -7.02
C ALA A 35 51.93 -10.40 -8.32
N LEU A 36 53.19 -10.84 -8.26
CA LEU A 36 53.88 -11.47 -9.39
C LEU A 36 53.13 -12.72 -9.87
N ARG A 37 52.72 -13.61 -8.95
CA ARG A 37 52.00 -14.86 -9.27
C ARG A 37 50.62 -14.62 -9.87
N LEU A 38 49.89 -13.62 -9.37
CA LEU A 38 48.57 -13.26 -9.90
C LEU A 38 48.65 -12.48 -11.21
N GLY A 39 49.82 -11.91 -11.56
CA GLY A 39 49.96 -10.99 -12.68
C GLY A 39 49.29 -9.64 -12.43
N TYR A 40 49.30 -9.17 -11.18
CA TYR A 40 48.80 -7.87 -10.76
C TYR A 40 49.91 -6.98 -10.22
N SER A 41 49.66 -5.68 -10.14
CA SER A 41 50.57 -4.78 -9.41
C SER A 41 50.45 -4.99 -7.91
N GLU A 42 51.53 -4.76 -7.16
CA GLU A 42 51.51 -4.81 -5.69
C GLU A 42 50.43 -3.88 -5.10
N LYS A 43 50.23 -2.70 -5.73
CA LYS A 43 49.16 -1.78 -5.37
C LYS A 43 47.78 -2.41 -5.49
N HIS A 44 47.52 -3.15 -6.57
CA HIS A 44 46.24 -3.82 -6.77
C HIS A 44 46.03 -4.94 -5.74
N VAL A 45 47.05 -5.77 -5.48
CA VAL A 45 46.99 -6.80 -4.43
C VAL A 45 46.77 -6.19 -3.05
N SER A 46 47.48 -5.12 -2.70
CA SER A 46 47.26 -4.38 -1.45
C SER A 46 45.84 -3.84 -1.35
N HIS A 47 45.31 -3.26 -2.42
CA HIS A 47 43.92 -2.77 -2.44
C HIS A 47 42.90 -3.91 -2.31
N LEU A 48 43.15 -5.06 -2.93
CA LEU A 48 42.30 -6.25 -2.84
C LEU A 48 42.31 -6.80 -1.41
N ILE A 49 43.50 -6.94 -0.81
CA ILE A 49 43.69 -7.41 0.57
C ILE A 49 42.93 -6.51 1.56
N ASN A 50 43.05 -5.19 1.38
CA ASN A 50 42.40 -4.21 2.25
C ASN A 50 40.91 -3.96 1.90
N GLY A 51 40.30 -4.72 0.97
CA GLY A 51 38.90 -4.56 0.58
C GLY A 51 38.57 -3.18 -0.03
N LYS A 52 39.58 -2.48 -0.57
CA LYS A 52 39.44 -1.18 -1.27
C LYS A 52 38.96 -1.33 -2.70
N VAL A 53 39.24 -2.47 -3.33
CA VAL A 53 38.69 -2.85 -4.63
C VAL A 53 37.93 -4.17 -4.50
N PRO A 54 36.82 -4.36 -5.23
CA PRO A 54 36.09 -5.62 -5.21
C PRO A 54 36.89 -6.73 -5.89
N LEU A 55 36.74 -7.94 -5.38
CA LEU A 55 37.28 -9.15 -6.01
C LEU A 55 36.48 -9.46 -7.28
N SER A 56 37.10 -9.27 -8.44
CA SER A 56 36.48 -9.52 -9.74
C SER A 56 36.47 -11.01 -10.10
N VAL A 57 35.68 -11.41 -11.10
CA VAL A 57 35.70 -12.79 -11.63
C VAL A 57 37.09 -13.20 -12.13
N ASP A 58 37.81 -12.30 -12.79
CA ASP A 58 39.21 -12.55 -13.22
C ASP A 58 40.13 -12.76 -12.00
N ALA A 59 39.99 -11.95 -10.96
CA ALA A 59 40.75 -12.13 -9.72
C ALA A 59 40.43 -13.47 -9.04
N ALA A 60 39.16 -13.88 -9.02
CA ALA A 60 38.73 -15.18 -8.47
C ALA A 60 39.39 -16.35 -9.22
N LEU A 61 39.38 -16.34 -10.55
CA LEU A 61 40.00 -17.38 -11.37
C LEU A 61 41.53 -17.43 -11.21
N ARG A 62 42.17 -16.28 -11.01
CA ARG A 62 43.61 -16.21 -10.72
C ARG A 62 43.93 -16.75 -9.32
N LEU A 63 43.12 -16.40 -8.33
CA LEU A 63 43.26 -16.92 -6.97
C LEU A 63 43.03 -18.42 -6.91
N GLU A 64 42.06 -18.97 -7.65
CA GLU A 64 41.87 -20.42 -7.80
C GLU A 64 43.15 -21.11 -8.29
N ARG A 65 43.80 -20.56 -9.33
CA ARG A 65 45.04 -21.14 -9.88
C ARG A 65 46.25 -20.99 -8.95
N VAL A 66 46.35 -19.87 -8.25
CA VAL A 66 47.54 -19.50 -7.46
C VAL A 66 47.44 -19.98 -6.01
N LEU A 67 46.29 -19.74 -5.36
CA LEU A 67 46.02 -20.04 -3.96
C LEU A 67 45.16 -21.30 -3.76
N GLY A 68 44.50 -21.79 -4.80
CA GLY A 68 43.55 -22.90 -4.66
C GLY A 68 42.17 -22.40 -4.27
N SER A 69 41.32 -23.33 -3.80
CA SER A 69 39.87 -23.17 -3.74
C SER A 69 39.24 -22.86 -5.10
N SER A 70 37.92 -22.93 -5.22
CA SER A 70 37.24 -22.57 -6.47
C SER A 70 37.07 -21.07 -6.62
N ALA A 71 36.97 -20.56 -7.86
CA ALA A 71 36.56 -19.17 -8.11
C ALA A 71 35.21 -18.84 -7.45
N ASP A 72 34.28 -19.80 -7.41
CA ASP A 72 32.99 -19.67 -6.73
C ASP A 72 33.13 -19.42 -5.23
N PHE A 73 34.09 -20.09 -4.58
CA PHE A 73 34.39 -19.83 -3.16
C PHE A 73 34.83 -18.37 -2.95
N TRP A 74 35.75 -17.88 -3.77
CA TRP A 74 36.25 -16.50 -3.68
C TRP A 74 35.15 -15.46 -3.95
N LEU A 75 34.33 -15.70 -4.97
CA LEU A 75 33.19 -14.83 -5.30
C LEU A 75 32.11 -14.85 -4.22
N ALA A 76 31.81 -16.01 -3.63
CA ALA A 76 30.88 -16.11 -2.51
C ALA A 76 31.38 -15.31 -1.30
N ARG A 77 32.70 -15.35 -1.03
CA ARG A 77 33.28 -14.60 0.07
C ARG A 77 33.24 -13.09 -0.15
N GLU A 78 33.49 -12.63 -1.37
CA GLU A 78 33.32 -11.23 -1.77
C GLU A 78 31.86 -10.79 -1.67
N ALA A 79 30.93 -11.58 -2.18
CA ALA A 79 29.50 -11.27 -2.10
C ALA A 79 29.03 -11.13 -0.64
N ASN A 80 29.51 -12.00 0.25
CA ASN A 80 29.21 -11.92 1.68
C ASN A 80 29.80 -10.66 2.33
N PHE A 81 31.06 -10.31 2.03
CA PHE A 81 31.70 -9.09 2.50
C PHE A 81 30.94 -7.83 2.04
N GLN A 82 30.68 -7.70 0.74
CA GLN A 82 29.99 -6.54 0.18
C GLN A 82 28.57 -6.41 0.71
N ARG A 83 27.83 -7.52 0.84
CA ARG A 83 26.48 -7.52 1.42
C ARG A 83 26.49 -6.99 2.85
N HIS A 84 27.44 -7.42 3.66
CA HIS A 84 27.52 -6.98 5.05
C HIS A 84 27.94 -5.51 5.15
N LYS A 85 28.98 -5.11 4.41
CA LYS A 85 29.41 -3.71 4.31
C LYS A 85 28.26 -2.79 3.89
N ALA A 86 27.51 -3.18 2.86
CA ALA A 86 26.33 -2.44 2.40
C ALA A 86 25.23 -2.35 3.48
N ARG A 87 25.00 -3.41 4.26
CA ARG A 87 24.05 -3.37 5.39
C ARG A 87 24.46 -2.39 6.48
N LEU A 88 25.74 -2.34 6.84
CA LEU A 88 26.24 -1.39 7.83
C LEU A 88 26.11 0.06 7.34
N GLU A 89 26.49 0.33 6.10
CA GLU A 89 26.34 1.66 5.49
C GLU A 89 24.87 2.07 5.34
N ALA A 90 24.00 1.14 4.97
CA ALA A 90 22.56 1.37 4.94
C ALA A 90 22.02 1.70 6.34
N ALA A 91 22.42 0.96 7.38
CA ALA A 91 22.00 1.23 8.76
C ALA A 91 22.42 2.63 9.24
N LYS A 92 23.67 3.05 8.94
CA LYS A 92 24.14 4.42 9.21
C LYS A 92 23.29 5.45 8.48
N ARG A 93 22.99 5.23 7.20
CA ARG A 93 22.14 6.13 6.41
C ARG A 93 20.72 6.19 6.96
N HIS A 94 20.11 5.06 7.26
CA HIS A 94 18.77 4.99 7.85
C HIS A 94 18.69 5.72 9.19
N ALA A 95 19.76 5.72 9.99
CA ALA A 95 19.83 6.51 11.21
C ALA A 95 19.70 8.02 10.95
N THR A 96 20.28 8.53 9.85
CA THR A 96 20.13 9.95 9.45
C THR A 96 18.70 10.30 9.02
N TRP A 97 17.90 9.31 8.63
CA TRP A 97 16.51 9.48 8.21
C TRP A 97 15.49 9.22 9.32
N ALA A 98 15.95 9.04 10.56
CA ALA A 98 15.08 8.74 11.70
C ALA A 98 13.94 9.75 11.91
N GLY A 99 14.15 11.03 11.55
CA GLY A 99 13.12 12.07 11.65
C GLY A 99 11.95 11.91 10.66
N TRP A 100 12.15 11.22 9.54
CA TRP A 100 11.07 10.93 8.58
C TRP A 100 9.96 10.07 9.20
N LEU A 101 10.28 9.25 10.21
CA LEU A 101 9.29 8.43 10.91
C LEU A 101 8.18 9.27 11.58
N ASP A 102 8.49 10.52 11.96
CA ASP A 102 7.52 11.42 12.61
C ASP A 102 6.45 11.92 11.61
N GLU A 103 6.75 11.87 10.31
CA GLU A 103 5.79 12.17 9.23
C GLU A 103 4.79 11.03 8.99
N LEU A 104 5.03 9.82 9.52
CA LEU A 104 4.29 8.61 9.16
C LEU A 104 3.33 8.13 10.26
N PRO A 105 2.20 7.46 9.93
CA PRO A 105 1.29 6.82 10.89
C PRO A 105 1.86 5.50 11.41
N LEU A 106 3.01 5.57 12.08
CA LEU A 106 3.79 4.38 12.44
C LEU A 106 3.04 3.43 13.37
N LYS A 107 2.25 3.97 14.31
CA LYS A 107 1.45 3.16 15.24
C LYS A 107 0.38 2.36 14.49
N GLU A 108 -0.29 2.99 13.54
CA GLU A 108 -1.32 2.38 12.71
C GLU A 108 -0.73 1.32 11.78
N LEU A 109 0.42 1.61 11.14
CA LEU A 109 1.15 0.67 10.29
C LEU A 109 1.61 -0.57 11.08
N MET A 110 2.05 -0.39 12.33
CA MET A 110 2.38 -1.49 13.23
C MET A 110 1.14 -2.28 13.66
N ALA A 111 0.00 -1.60 13.89
CA ALA A 111 -1.24 -2.22 14.31
C ALA A 111 -1.83 -3.13 13.22
N CYS A 112 -1.82 -2.68 11.96
CA CYS A 112 -2.31 -3.46 10.82
C CYS A 112 -1.29 -4.47 10.27
N GLY A 113 -0.08 -4.54 10.84
CA GLY A 113 0.95 -5.50 10.46
C GLY A 113 1.76 -5.15 9.20
N ALA A 114 1.57 -3.94 8.66
CA ALA A 114 2.32 -3.45 7.50
C ALA A 114 3.80 -3.17 7.81
N VAL A 115 4.10 -2.80 9.06
CA VAL A 115 5.46 -2.59 9.58
C VAL A 115 5.64 -3.42 10.86
N PRO A 116 6.85 -3.97 11.13
CA PRO A 116 7.10 -4.75 12.36
C PRO A 116 6.82 -3.94 13.63
N LYS A 117 6.20 -4.58 14.62
CA LYS A 117 5.96 -3.99 15.95
C LYS A 117 7.28 -3.86 16.71
N MET A 118 7.79 -2.63 16.85
CA MET A 118 9.04 -2.33 17.57
C MET A 118 8.93 -0.98 18.29
N ARG A 119 9.69 -0.80 19.37
CA ARG A 119 9.79 0.51 20.04
C ARG A 119 10.53 1.49 19.13
N ALA A 120 10.07 2.75 19.06
CA ALA A 120 10.70 3.80 18.27
C ALA A 120 11.88 4.49 19.00
N ASP A 121 12.79 3.68 19.56
CA ASP A 121 14.02 4.17 20.22
C ASP A 121 15.19 4.31 19.24
N ALA A 122 16.30 4.93 19.67
CA ALA A 122 17.46 5.18 18.83
C ALA A 122 18.05 3.90 18.20
N LYS A 123 17.94 2.75 18.87
CA LYS A 123 18.42 1.46 18.38
C LYS A 123 17.57 0.92 17.24
N ASN A 124 16.25 1.10 17.33
CA ASN A 124 15.29 0.50 16.41
C ASN A 124 14.87 1.44 15.26
N LYS A 125 15.02 2.76 15.42
CA LYS A 125 14.68 3.76 14.39
C LYS A 125 15.26 3.45 13.00
N PRO A 126 16.55 3.07 12.83
CA PRO A 126 17.08 2.69 11.52
C PRO A 126 16.37 1.49 10.87
N ARG A 127 15.97 0.50 11.67
CA ARG A 127 15.23 -0.69 11.20
C ARG A 127 13.80 -0.34 10.82
N LEU A 128 13.18 0.59 11.54
CA LEU A 128 11.85 1.10 11.24
C LEU A 128 11.84 1.93 9.96
N VAL A 129 12.87 2.75 9.72
CA VAL A 129 13.05 3.43 8.44
C VAL A 129 13.13 2.42 7.30
N GLU A 130 13.99 1.40 7.42
CA GLU A 130 14.08 0.33 6.40
C GLU A 130 12.73 -0.36 6.15
N ALA A 131 11.99 -0.68 7.21
CA ALA A 131 10.68 -1.30 7.09
C ALA A 131 9.66 -0.38 6.39
N CYS A 132 9.69 0.91 6.66
CA CYS A 132 8.82 1.89 5.98
C CYS A 132 9.22 2.05 4.51
N LEU A 133 10.52 2.12 4.19
CA LEU A 133 11.01 2.17 2.80
C LEU A 133 10.53 0.94 2.01
N ARG A 134 10.61 -0.25 2.59
CA ARG A 134 10.08 -1.48 1.99
C ARG A 134 8.57 -1.47 1.83
N PHE A 135 7.85 -1.01 2.85
CA PHE A 135 6.39 -0.90 2.82
C PHE A 135 5.94 0.01 1.67
N PHE A 136 6.52 1.21 1.55
CA PHE A 136 6.22 2.16 0.49
C PHE A 136 6.82 1.79 -0.88
N GLY A 137 7.81 0.88 -0.93
CA GLY A 137 8.48 0.51 -2.18
C GLY A 137 9.38 1.60 -2.74
N VAL A 138 10.05 2.36 -1.86
CA VAL A 138 10.85 3.55 -2.21
C VAL A 138 12.29 3.44 -1.70
N ALA A 139 13.24 4.06 -2.41
CA ALA A 139 14.66 3.97 -2.10
C ALA A 139 15.13 4.93 -0.98
N SER A 140 14.40 6.02 -0.76
CA SER A 140 14.72 7.03 0.26
C SER A 140 13.47 7.81 0.69
N PRO A 141 13.52 8.55 1.82
CA PRO A 141 12.46 9.51 2.19
C PRO A 141 12.23 10.59 1.14
N ASP A 142 13.26 11.02 0.42
CA ASP A 142 13.12 12.04 -0.62
C ASP A 142 12.35 11.50 -1.82
N GLU A 143 12.60 10.25 -2.22
CA GLU A 143 11.80 9.61 -3.27
C GLU A 143 10.35 9.39 -2.83
N TRP A 144 10.12 9.07 -1.55
CA TRP A 144 8.77 9.04 -0.99
C TRP A 144 8.09 10.41 -1.10
N ARG A 145 8.78 11.50 -0.73
CA ARG A 145 8.25 12.86 -0.88
C ARG A 145 8.01 13.20 -2.34
N ASN A 146 8.92 12.89 -3.26
CA ASN A 146 8.72 13.17 -4.69
C ASN A 146 7.49 12.43 -5.25
N LEU A 147 7.37 11.14 -4.92
CA LEU A 147 6.27 10.30 -5.40
C LEU A 147 4.92 10.78 -4.84
N TYR A 148 4.83 11.01 -3.52
CA TYR A 148 3.55 11.32 -2.89
C TYR A 148 3.24 12.83 -2.85
N ALA A 149 4.22 13.73 -2.74
CA ALA A 149 4.01 15.18 -2.92
C ALA A 149 3.58 15.51 -4.36
N GLY A 150 4.06 14.77 -5.36
CA GLY A 150 3.52 14.85 -6.71
C GLY A 150 2.05 14.41 -6.78
N MET A 151 1.68 13.36 -6.03
CA MET A 151 0.27 12.93 -5.91
C MET A 151 -0.62 13.93 -5.17
N HIS A 152 -0.09 14.77 -4.27
CA HIS A 152 -0.86 15.83 -3.62
C HIS A 152 -1.53 16.77 -4.62
N VAL A 153 -0.87 17.05 -5.76
CA VAL A 153 -1.44 17.87 -6.83
C VAL A 153 -2.57 17.12 -7.57
N ALA A 154 -2.50 15.80 -7.63
CA ALA A 154 -3.51 14.95 -8.27
C ALA A 154 -4.69 14.60 -7.35
N PHE A 155 -4.56 14.83 -6.03
CA PHE A 155 -5.62 14.60 -5.05
C PHE A 155 -6.73 15.63 -5.23
N ARG A 156 -7.86 15.15 -5.77
CA ARG A 156 -9.11 15.91 -5.80
C ARG A 156 -9.85 15.59 -4.52
N ARG A 157 -10.14 16.62 -3.73
CA ARG A 157 -10.67 16.50 -2.37
C ARG A 157 -11.80 17.48 -2.15
N SER A 158 -12.63 17.14 -1.18
CA SER A 158 -13.72 17.97 -0.70
C SER A 158 -13.32 18.95 0.43
N ARG A 159 -12.10 18.87 0.98
CA ARG A 159 -11.50 19.86 1.91
C ARG A 159 -10.03 20.15 1.58
N GLU A 160 -9.64 21.43 1.62
CA GLU A 160 -8.29 21.92 1.30
C GLU A 160 -7.33 21.99 2.52
N ASP A 161 -7.85 22.09 3.75
CA ASP A 161 -7.03 22.29 4.95
C ASP A 161 -6.77 21.00 5.75
N GLN A 162 -5.49 20.77 6.11
CA GLN A 162 -4.91 19.63 6.85
C GLN A 162 -4.74 18.32 6.06
N SER A 163 -3.80 18.29 5.12
CA SER A 163 -3.37 17.03 4.50
C SER A 163 -2.26 16.34 5.30
N ASP A 164 -2.58 15.26 6.00
CA ASP A 164 -1.57 14.34 6.54
C ASP A 164 -1.05 13.42 5.41
N VAL A 165 -0.06 13.92 4.68
CA VAL A 165 0.62 13.22 3.56
C VAL A 165 1.00 11.79 3.95
N GLY A 166 1.54 11.63 5.17
CA GLY A 166 1.95 10.35 5.73
C GLY A 166 0.79 9.37 5.86
N ALA A 167 -0.30 9.83 6.46
CA ALA A 167 -1.48 9.00 6.68
C ALA A 167 -2.18 8.62 5.37
N ILE A 168 -2.33 9.56 4.44
CA ILE A 168 -2.96 9.31 3.14
C ILE A 168 -2.11 8.35 2.30
N SER A 169 -0.82 8.63 2.13
CA SER A 169 0.08 7.76 1.35
C SER A 169 0.14 6.35 1.94
N ALA A 170 0.18 6.23 3.27
CA ALA A 170 0.13 4.93 3.94
C ALA A 170 -1.16 4.17 3.62
N TRP A 171 -2.31 4.85 3.69
CA TRP A 171 -3.59 4.23 3.40
C TRP A 171 -3.69 3.81 1.92
N LEU A 172 -3.26 4.66 0.99
CA LEU A 172 -3.18 4.33 -0.44
C LEU A 172 -2.26 3.12 -0.70
N ARG A 173 -1.08 3.07 -0.05
CA ARG A 173 -0.13 1.97 -0.21
C ARG A 173 -0.67 0.64 0.30
N LEU A 174 -1.41 0.65 1.42
CA LEU A 174 -2.09 -0.55 1.92
C LEU A 174 -3.04 -1.14 0.88
N GLY A 175 -3.80 -0.30 0.17
CA GLY A 175 -4.68 -0.77 -0.89
C GLY A 175 -3.93 -1.23 -2.14
N GLU A 176 -2.80 -0.60 -2.50
CA GLU A 176 -1.93 -1.08 -3.59
C GLU A 176 -1.41 -2.48 -3.30
N GLN A 177 -0.86 -2.74 -2.11
CA GLN A 177 -0.35 -4.05 -1.74
C GLN A 177 -1.42 -5.15 -1.75
N GLN A 178 -2.68 -4.80 -1.48
CA GLN A 178 -3.80 -5.72 -1.64
C GLN A 178 -4.14 -5.92 -3.12
N ALA A 179 -4.22 -4.84 -3.90
CA ALA A 179 -4.55 -4.88 -5.32
C ALA A 179 -3.48 -5.60 -6.18
N GLU A 180 -2.21 -5.55 -5.77
CA GLU A 180 -1.09 -6.28 -6.38
C GLU A 180 -1.30 -7.81 -6.33
N LYS A 181 -2.11 -8.31 -5.39
CA LYS A 181 -2.43 -9.74 -5.23
C LYS A 181 -3.67 -10.17 -6.01
N LEU A 182 -4.36 -9.23 -6.65
CA LEU A 182 -5.62 -9.45 -7.35
C LEU A 182 -5.41 -9.41 -8.87
N ASP A 183 -5.76 -10.51 -9.52
CA ASP A 183 -5.82 -10.62 -10.97
C ASP A 183 -7.25 -10.41 -11.49
N GLY A 184 -7.37 -10.05 -12.77
CA GLY A 184 -8.66 -9.87 -13.42
C GLY A 184 -8.54 -9.48 -14.89
N PRO A 185 -9.66 -9.50 -15.63
CA PRO A 185 -9.71 -9.00 -16.99
C PRO A 185 -9.41 -7.50 -17.06
N LYS A 186 -9.15 -6.99 -18.27
CA LYS A 186 -9.11 -5.55 -18.51
C LYS A 186 -10.47 -4.93 -18.25
N TYR A 187 -10.48 -3.68 -17.77
CA TYR A 187 -11.70 -2.91 -17.56
C TYR A 187 -12.64 -2.91 -18.78
N ASP A 188 -13.91 -3.20 -18.53
CA ASP A 188 -14.99 -3.15 -19.50
C ASP A 188 -16.12 -2.26 -18.95
N LYS A 189 -16.26 -1.06 -19.51
CA LYS A 189 -17.26 -0.06 -19.08
C LYS A 189 -18.68 -0.61 -19.13
N ALA A 190 -19.05 -1.32 -20.18
CA ALA A 190 -20.41 -1.81 -20.37
C ALA A 190 -20.75 -2.93 -19.36
N ARG A 191 -19.77 -3.79 -19.04
CA ARG A 191 -19.93 -4.77 -17.94
C ARG A 191 -19.98 -4.08 -16.59
N PHE A 192 -19.17 -3.04 -16.36
CA PHE A 192 -19.18 -2.32 -15.09
C PHE A 192 -20.54 -1.64 -14.84
N GLU A 193 -21.11 -0.97 -15.85
CA GLU A 193 -22.46 -0.39 -15.75
C GLU A 193 -23.52 -1.45 -15.40
N LYS A 194 -23.49 -2.63 -16.05
CA LYS A 194 -24.37 -3.76 -15.72
C LYS A 194 -24.13 -4.29 -14.31
N ALA A 195 -22.87 -4.40 -13.89
CA ALA A 195 -22.49 -4.83 -12.56
C ALA A 195 -23.06 -3.89 -11.49
N LEU A 196 -23.00 -2.58 -11.69
CA LEU A 196 -23.53 -1.58 -10.75
C LEU A 196 -25.04 -1.68 -10.57
N VAL A 197 -25.80 -1.99 -11.63
CA VAL A 197 -27.24 -2.28 -11.54
C VAL A 197 -27.49 -3.51 -10.65
N ALA A 198 -26.72 -4.58 -10.84
CA ALA A 198 -26.83 -5.78 -10.01
C ALA A 198 -26.40 -5.52 -8.55
N ILE A 199 -25.33 -4.75 -8.33
CA ILE A 199 -24.80 -4.39 -7.02
C ILE A 199 -25.82 -3.57 -6.22
N ARG A 200 -26.58 -2.67 -6.86
CA ARG A 200 -27.65 -1.90 -6.21
C ARG A 200 -28.68 -2.80 -5.51
N ALA A 201 -29.02 -3.94 -6.13
CA ALA A 201 -29.95 -4.90 -5.54
C ALA A 201 -29.38 -5.59 -4.29
N LEU A 202 -28.05 -5.66 -4.15
CA LEU A 202 -27.38 -6.25 -2.99
C LEU A 202 -27.46 -5.38 -1.73
N THR A 203 -27.95 -4.15 -1.82
CA THR A 203 -28.02 -3.24 -0.67
C THR A 203 -28.83 -3.78 0.50
N ARG A 204 -29.78 -4.68 0.23
CA ARG A 204 -30.67 -5.33 1.20
C ARG A 204 -30.09 -6.60 1.83
N GLU A 205 -28.97 -7.08 1.31
CA GLU A 205 -28.34 -8.32 1.75
C GLU A 205 -27.41 -8.08 2.93
N GLN A 206 -27.12 -9.15 3.68
CA GLN A 206 -26.14 -9.08 4.77
C GLN A 206 -24.70 -9.08 4.22
N PRO A 207 -23.71 -8.54 4.98
CA PRO A 207 -22.31 -8.46 4.54
C PRO A 207 -21.71 -9.76 4.02
N GLN A 208 -22.01 -10.87 4.68
CA GLN A 208 -21.52 -12.21 4.29
C GLN A 208 -22.05 -12.66 2.93
N VAL A 209 -23.15 -12.06 2.46
CA VAL A 209 -23.80 -12.38 1.19
C VAL A 209 -23.41 -11.37 0.11
N PHE A 210 -23.46 -10.07 0.40
CA PHE A 210 -23.16 -9.06 -0.64
C PHE A 210 -21.67 -8.93 -0.93
N GLU A 211 -20.79 -9.06 0.06
CA GLU A 211 -19.37 -8.72 -0.11
C GLU A 211 -18.67 -9.64 -1.13
N PRO A 212 -18.86 -10.97 -1.09
CA PRO A 212 -18.28 -11.85 -2.11
C PRO A 212 -18.85 -11.60 -3.51
N LYS A 213 -20.16 -11.32 -3.60
CA LYS A 213 -20.85 -11.02 -4.87
C LYS A 213 -20.38 -9.69 -5.45
N LEU A 214 -20.23 -8.67 -4.60
CA LEU A 214 -19.71 -7.36 -4.97
C LEU A 214 -18.31 -7.50 -5.57
N ARG A 215 -17.41 -8.24 -4.92
CA ARG A 215 -16.07 -8.51 -5.47
C ARG A 215 -16.13 -9.21 -6.82
N SER A 216 -16.92 -10.26 -6.94
CA SER A 216 -17.05 -11.03 -8.20
C SER A 216 -17.54 -10.13 -9.35
N LEU A 217 -18.62 -9.38 -9.12
CA LEU A 217 -19.21 -8.51 -10.14
C LEU A 217 -18.25 -7.41 -10.61
N LEU A 218 -17.46 -6.85 -9.69
CA LEU A 218 -16.42 -5.87 -10.03
C LEU A 218 -15.25 -6.50 -10.75
N GLN A 219 -14.78 -7.66 -10.30
CA GLN A 219 -13.69 -8.39 -10.93
C GLN A 219 -14.03 -8.78 -12.37
N ASP A 220 -15.26 -9.26 -12.63
CA ASP A 220 -15.73 -9.62 -13.98
C ASP A 220 -15.79 -8.41 -14.94
N ALA A 221 -15.97 -7.22 -14.39
CA ALA A 221 -15.91 -5.94 -15.09
C ALA A 221 -14.48 -5.34 -15.19
N GLY A 222 -13.48 -6.00 -14.61
CA GLY A 222 -12.09 -5.53 -14.56
C GLY A 222 -11.86 -4.35 -13.60
N VAL A 223 -12.70 -4.21 -12.57
CA VAL A 223 -12.56 -3.21 -11.49
C VAL A 223 -12.08 -3.91 -10.22
N LEU A 224 -10.99 -3.44 -9.64
CA LEU A 224 -10.48 -3.97 -8.37
C LEU A 224 -11.21 -3.31 -7.20
N LEU A 225 -11.63 -4.11 -6.22
CA LEU A 225 -12.14 -3.64 -4.94
C LEU A 225 -11.22 -4.11 -3.81
N VAL A 226 -10.72 -3.16 -3.03
CA VAL A 226 -9.97 -3.44 -1.80
C VAL A 226 -10.61 -2.72 -0.62
N LEU A 227 -10.67 -3.41 0.51
CA LEU A 227 -11.21 -2.88 1.76
C LEU A 227 -10.05 -2.78 2.76
N VAL A 228 -9.70 -1.55 3.14
CA VAL A 228 -8.48 -1.26 3.91
C VAL A 228 -8.84 -0.57 5.22
N PRO A 229 -8.35 -0.98 6.40
CA PRO A 229 -8.58 -0.25 7.66
C PRO A 229 -8.36 1.26 7.53
N ALA A 230 -9.27 2.06 8.08
CA ALA A 230 -9.08 3.50 8.12
C ALA A 230 -7.81 3.86 8.89
N ILE A 231 -7.01 4.78 8.35
CA ILE A 231 -5.95 5.45 9.11
C ILE A 231 -6.55 6.77 9.60
N PRO A 232 -6.75 6.98 10.92
CA PRO A 232 -7.54 8.10 11.42
C PRO A 232 -7.08 9.47 10.91
N ARG A 233 -5.76 9.71 10.87
CA ARG A 233 -5.17 10.96 10.39
C ARG A 233 -5.32 11.18 8.87
N ALA A 234 -5.69 10.14 8.11
CA ALA A 234 -5.85 10.28 6.67
C ALA A 234 -7.10 11.08 6.31
N HIS A 235 -8.15 11.01 7.16
CA HIS A 235 -9.45 11.63 6.90
C HIS A 235 -10.09 11.24 5.55
N VAL A 236 -9.72 10.07 5.01
CA VAL A 236 -10.26 9.53 3.75
C VAL A 236 -11.04 8.27 4.03
N SER A 237 -12.16 8.12 3.33
CA SER A 237 -13.04 6.96 3.46
C SER A 237 -13.28 6.17 2.18
N GLY A 238 -12.96 6.78 1.04
CA GLY A 238 -12.99 6.14 -0.26
C GLY A 238 -11.96 6.77 -1.19
N VAL A 239 -11.48 5.98 -2.15
CA VAL A 239 -10.67 6.46 -3.26
C VAL A 239 -10.96 5.67 -4.52
N ALA A 240 -11.11 6.39 -5.61
CA ALA A 240 -11.16 5.88 -6.97
C ALA A 240 -9.93 6.36 -7.74
N ARG A 241 -9.18 5.42 -8.31
CA ARG A 241 -8.01 5.72 -9.15
C ARG A 241 -7.70 4.59 -10.12
N TRP A 242 -6.86 4.88 -11.11
CA TRP A 242 -6.36 3.88 -12.05
C TRP A 242 -4.92 3.50 -11.71
N LEU A 243 -4.67 2.22 -11.40
CA LEU A 243 -3.31 1.70 -11.17
C LEU A 243 -2.53 1.55 -12.48
N SER A 244 -3.25 1.40 -13.59
CA SER A 244 -2.73 1.42 -14.95
C SER A 244 -3.87 1.84 -15.89
N PRO A 245 -3.62 2.13 -17.18
CA PRO A 245 -4.66 2.58 -18.12
C PRO A 245 -5.87 1.64 -18.25
N THR A 246 -5.76 0.37 -17.83
CA THR A 246 -6.80 -0.65 -17.91
C THR A 246 -7.17 -1.29 -16.57
N ARG A 247 -6.65 -0.79 -15.44
CA ARG A 247 -6.88 -1.37 -14.10
C ARG A 247 -7.37 -0.29 -13.11
N PRO A 248 -8.68 0.02 -13.10
CA PRO A 248 -9.29 0.86 -12.08
C PRO A 248 -9.34 0.13 -10.73
N LEU A 249 -9.19 0.92 -9.67
CA LEU A 249 -9.24 0.50 -8.27
C LEU A 249 -10.25 1.37 -7.54
N ILE A 250 -11.18 0.72 -6.86
CA ILE A 250 -11.99 1.29 -5.80
C ILE A 250 -11.40 0.77 -4.49
N GLN A 251 -10.94 1.68 -3.65
CA GLN A 251 -10.45 1.35 -2.32
C GLN A 251 -11.33 2.07 -1.31
N LEU A 252 -11.92 1.31 -0.38
CA LEU A 252 -12.79 1.86 0.65
C LEU A 252 -12.21 1.57 2.02
N SER A 253 -12.42 2.49 2.97
CA SER A 253 -11.95 2.26 4.32
C SER A 253 -12.85 1.24 5.01
N LEU A 254 -12.23 0.31 5.76
CA LEU A 254 -12.99 -0.65 6.55
C LEU A 254 -13.74 0.07 7.68
N TYR A 255 -14.86 -0.56 7.97
CA TYR A 255 -16.06 -0.01 8.57
C TYR A 255 -15.93 0.67 9.93
N GLY A 256 -16.60 1.81 10.00
CA GLY A 256 -17.30 2.37 11.18
C GLY A 256 -18.57 3.14 10.75
N LYS A 257 -19.03 2.89 9.52
CA LYS A 257 -20.12 3.61 8.85
C LYS A 257 -21.40 2.76 8.85
N THR A 258 -22.53 3.42 8.98
CA THR A 258 -23.83 2.80 8.70
C THR A 258 -23.95 2.46 7.21
N ASN A 259 -24.81 1.49 6.89
CA ASN A 259 -24.96 0.94 5.54
C ASN A 259 -25.27 1.98 4.45
N ASP A 260 -26.03 3.01 4.76
CA ASP A 260 -26.28 4.16 3.89
C ASP A 260 -24.99 4.85 3.44
N LYS A 261 -24.09 5.14 4.38
CA LYS A 261 -22.84 5.83 4.07
C LYS A 261 -21.90 4.93 3.29
N PHE A 262 -21.84 3.63 3.58
CA PHE A 262 -21.03 2.70 2.81
C PHE A 262 -21.47 2.63 1.34
N TRP A 263 -22.76 2.35 1.11
CA TRP A 263 -23.27 2.20 -0.25
C TRP A 263 -23.14 3.51 -1.03
N PHE A 264 -23.40 4.65 -0.39
CA PHE A 264 -23.15 5.95 -1.01
C PHE A 264 -21.68 6.13 -1.40
N SER A 265 -20.73 5.86 -0.47
CA SER A 265 -19.29 5.99 -0.76
C SER A 265 -18.89 5.07 -1.92
N PHE A 266 -19.38 3.82 -1.93
CA PHE A 266 -19.09 2.88 -3.03
C PHE A 266 -19.58 3.39 -4.39
N PHE A 267 -20.85 3.83 -4.49
CA PHE A 267 -21.38 4.34 -5.75
C PHE A 267 -20.74 5.67 -6.16
N HIS A 268 -20.30 6.50 -5.20
CA HIS A 268 -19.52 7.71 -5.45
C HIS A 268 -18.18 7.36 -6.11
N GLU A 269 -17.42 6.42 -5.55
CA GLU A 269 -16.16 5.97 -6.16
C GLU A 269 -16.38 5.34 -7.54
N ALA A 270 -17.47 4.59 -7.71
CA ALA A 270 -17.84 4.03 -9.01
C ALA A 270 -18.13 5.12 -10.05
N ALA A 271 -18.74 6.24 -9.64
CA ALA A 271 -19.01 7.38 -10.51
C ALA A 271 -17.70 7.99 -11.04
N HIS A 272 -16.67 8.14 -10.20
CA HIS A 272 -15.37 8.65 -10.66
C HIS A 272 -14.73 7.76 -11.73
N ILE A 273 -14.83 6.44 -11.60
CA ILE A 273 -14.34 5.51 -12.61
C ILE A 273 -15.14 5.61 -13.92
N LEU A 274 -16.46 5.83 -13.86
CA LEU A 274 -17.33 5.88 -15.04
C LEU A 274 -17.31 7.22 -15.80
N LEU A 275 -17.32 8.32 -15.05
CA LEU A 275 -17.59 9.67 -15.56
C LEU A 275 -16.29 10.46 -15.75
N HIS A 276 -15.28 10.22 -14.92
CA HIS A 276 -14.07 11.06 -14.83
C HIS A 276 -12.80 10.34 -15.27
N ALA A 277 -12.91 9.40 -16.23
CA ALA A 277 -11.79 8.62 -16.74
C ALA A 277 -11.77 8.51 -18.28
N ASN A 278 -12.17 9.57 -18.98
CA ASN A 278 -12.40 9.58 -20.43
C ASN A 278 -11.11 9.74 -21.25
N SER A 279 -10.04 10.30 -20.67
CA SER A 279 -8.73 10.45 -21.31
C SER A 279 -7.59 9.81 -20.50
N PRO A 280 -6.41 9.57 -21.11
CA PRO A 280 -5.21 9.14 -20.38
C PRO A 280 -4.81 10.11 -19.26
N GLU A 281 -5.02 11.40 -19.45
CA GLU A 281 -4.76 12.46 -18.46
C GLU A 281 -5.72 12.34 -17.27
N ASP A 282 -7.01 12.14 -17.53
CA ASP A 282 -8.04 11.98 -16.49
C ASP A 282 -7.72 10.80 -15.58
N LYS A 283 -7.24 9.69 -16.16
CA LYS A 283 -6.87 8.47 -15.43
C LYS A 283 -5.69 8.65 -14.48
N LYS A 284 -4.94 9.75 -14.55
CA LYS A 284 -3.89 10.10 -13.56
C LYS A 284 -4.47 10.75 -12.29
N SER A 285 -5.74 11.15 -12.31
CA SER A 285 -6.41 11.75 -11.15
C SER A 285 -6.64 10.72 -10.04
N ILE A 286 -6.54 11.17 -8.80
CA ILE A 286 -6.86 10.38 -7.61
C ILE A 286 -7.96 11.13 -6.85
N PHE A 287 -9.15 10.54 -6.81
CA PHE A 287 -10.32 11.12 -6.14
C PHE A 287 -10.40 10.58 -4.73
N LEU A 288 -10.40 11.46 -3.71
CA LEU A 288 -10.38 11.08 -2.31
C LEU A 288 -11.62 11.64 -1.59
N ASP A 289 -12.48 10.74 -1.12
CA ASP A 289 -13.69 11.11 -0.38
C ASP A 289 -13.42 11.31 1.13
N ASP A 290 -13.78 12.48 1.65
CA ASP A 290 -13.82 12.81 3.08
C ASP A 290 -15.29 12.80 3.58
N PRO A 291 -15.64 11.91 4.52
CA PRO A 291 -17.01 11.77 5.02
C PRO A 291 -17.54 12.98 5.80
N ASN A 292 -16.69 13.96 6.16
CA ASN A 292 -17.06 15.15 6.93
C ASN A 292 -17.01 16.45 6.12
N ALA A 293 -16.68 16.39 4.84
CA ALA A 293 -16.61 17.57 4.01
C ALA A 293 -18.01 17.98 3.51
N ALA A 294 -18.47 19.14 3.94
CA ALA A 294 -19.80 19.64 3.61
C ALA A 294 -19.86 20.31 2.21
N HIS A 295 -18.75 20.83 1.69
CA HIS A 295 -18.74 21.65 0.48
C HIS A 295 -17.42 21.50 -0.29
N THR A 296 -17.48 20.84 -1.44
CA THR A 296 -16.45 20.86 -2.49
C THR A 296 -16.82 21.90 -3.54
N THR A 297 -15.85 22.49 -4.25
CA THR A 297 -16.10 23.36 -5.41
C THR A 297 -15.81 22.66 -6.74
N ASP A 298 -15.27 21.43 -6.72
CA ASP A 298 -14.98 20.65 -7.94
C ASP A 298 -16.31 20.16 -8.56
N PRO A 299 -16.62 20.50 -9.83
CA PRO A 299 -17.83 20.02 -10.51
C PRO A 299 -17.91 18.49 -10.59
N ARG A 300 -16.77 17.80 -10.67
CA ARG A 300 -16.73 16.33 -10.76
C ARG A 300 -17.21 15.67 -9.47
N GLU A 301 -16.89 16.25 -8.32
CA GLU A 301 -17.37 15.75 -7.03
C GLU A 301 -18.90 15.91 -6.91
N HIS A 302 -19.45 17.02 -7.43
CA HIS A 302 -20.91 17.21 -7.50
C HIS A 302 -21.58 16.22 -8.45
N GLU A 303 -20.97 15.97 -9.61
CA GLU A 303 -21.44 15.00 -10.59
C GLU A 303 -21.44 13.59 -9.98
N ALA A 304 -20.35 13.19 -9.31
CA ALA A 304 -20.24 11.91 -8.61
C ALA A 304 -21.28 11.76 -7.50
N ASN A 305 -21.47 12.78 -6.66
CA ASN A 305 -22.50 12.80 -5.61
C ASN A 305 -23.91 12.65 -6.17
N THR A 306 -24.22 13.41 -7.23
CA THR A 306 -25.53 13.36 -7.90
C THR A 306 -25.77 11.98 -8.50
N TRP A 307 -24.77 11.45 -9.21
CA TRP A 307 -24.85 10.13 -9.83
C TRP A 307 -25.03 9.03 -8.80
N ALA A 308 -24.24 9.01 -7.73
CA ALA A 308 -24.33 8.01 -6.67
C ALA A 308 -25.69 8.06 -5.96
N GLY A 309 -26.17 9.27 -5.66
CA GLY A 309 -27.49 9.49 -5.09
C GLY A 309 -28.62 8.96 -5.98
N ASN A 310 -28.54 9.23 -7.29
CA ASN A 310 -29.55 8.83 -8.27
C ASN A 310 -29.49 7.33 -8.60
N CYS A 311 -28.31 6.71 -8.53
CA CYS A 311 -28.19 5.25 -8.63
C CYS A 311 -28.91 4.54 -7.49
N LEU A 312 -28.77 5.03 -6.26
CA LEU A 312 -29.44 4.45 -5.10
C LEU A 312 -30.94 4.75 -5.11
N ILE A 313 -31.30 6.03 -5.24
CA ILE A 313 -32.69 6.50 -5.25
C ILE A 313 -32.89 7.36 -6.51
N PRO A 314 -33.49 6.79 -7.58
CA PRO A 314 -33.70 7.52 -8.82
C PRO A 314 -34.47 8.82 -8.64
N GLU A 315 -34.07 9.86 -9.38
CA GLU A 315 -34.61 11.22 -9.27
C GLU A 315 -36.14 11.31 -9.43
N GLN A 316 -36.74 10.42 -10.22
CA GLN A 316 -38.19 10.30 -10.37
C GLN A 316 -38.93 10.11 -9.03
N HIS A 317 -38.24 9.64 -7.98
CA HIS A 317 -38.81 9.46 -6.65
C HIS A 317 -38.62 10.64 -5.70
N ALA A 318 -37.95 11.73 -6.11
CA ALA A 318 -37.63 12.88 -5.25
C ALA A 318 -38.89 13.48 -4.58
N SER A 319 -39.99 13.61 -5.33
CA SER A 319 -41.27 14.13 -4.80
C SER A 319 -41.90 13.24 -3.73
N THR A 320 -41.67 11.92 -3.81
CA THR A 320 -42.14 10.94 -2.83
C THR A 320 -41.25 10.96 -1.60
N LEU A 321 -39.93 10.99 -1.82
CA LEU A 321 -38.92 11.07 -0.77
C LEU A 321 -39.17 12.25 0.17
N ALA A 322 -39.42 13.44 -0.40
CA ALA A 322 -39.70 14.66 0.35
C ALA A 322 -40.93 14.57 1.28
N LYS A 323 -41.80 13.56 1.14
CA LYS A 323 -43.02 13.36 1.96
C LYS A 323 -42.87 12.24 3.00
N LEU A 324 -41.76 11.51 3.02
CA LEU A 324 -41.53 10.43 3.98
C LEU A 324 -41.21 11.03 5.35
N ARG A 325 -42.14 10.86 6.30
CA ARG A 325 -42.05 11.40 7.67
C ARG A 325 -42.28 10.34 8.74
N THR A 326 -42.32 9.06 8.39
CA THR A 326 -42.45 7.98 9.37
C THR A 326 -41.59 6.79 8.96
N LYS A 327 -41.16 5.98 9.94
CA LYS A 327 -40.37 4.77 9.72
C LYS A 327 -41.06 3.82 8.74
N ARG A 328 -42.34 3.50 9.01
CA ARG A 328 -43.18 2.66 8.15
C ARG A 328 -43.17 3.12 6.69
N LYS A 329 -43.36 4.42 6.44
CA LYS A 329 -43.35 4.96 5.07
C LYS A 329 -41.97 4.85 4.41
N ALA A 330 -40.88 5.05 5.17
CA ALA A 330 -39.52 4.88 4.67
C ALA A 330 -39.23 3.42 4.31
N GLU A 331 -39.68 2.46 5.11
CA GLU A 331 -39.56 1.02 4.85
C GLU A 331 -40.37 0.58 3.64
N GLU A 332 -41.65 0.97 3.56
CA GLU A 332 -42.53 0.69 2.41
C GLU A 332 -41.94 1.25 1.11
N PHE A 333 -41.42 2.48 1.16
CA PHE A 333 -40.76 3.10 0.01
C PHE A 333 -39.47 2.37 -0.39
N ALA A 334 -38.61 2.04 0.57
CA ALA A 334 -37.38 1.29 0.33
C ALA A 334 -37.65 -0.07 -0.32
N GLN A 335 -38.68 -0.78 0.17
CA GLN A 335 -39.14 -2.04 -0.40
C GLN A 335 -39.62 -1.86 -1.85
N ALA A 336 -40.40 -0.82 -2.14
CA ALA A 336 -40.93 -0.55 -3.47
C ALA A 336 -39.84 -0.28 -4.52
N ILE A 337 -38.75 0.41 -4.14
CA ILE A 337 -37.64 0.73 -5.06
C ILE A 337 -36.47 -0.27 -4.99
N GLY A 338 -36.57 -1.29 -4.13
CA GLY A 338 -35.59 -2.36 -4.02
C GLY A 338 -34.26 -1.95 -3.37
N VAL A 339 -34.27 -1.11 -2.34
CA VAL A 339 -33.06 -0.76 -1.55
C VAL A 339 -33.27 -0.98 -0.05
N HIS A 340 -32.20 -0.94 0.72
CA HIS A 340 -32.29 -1.03 2.18
C HIS A 340 -32.88 0.27 2.78
N PRO A 341 -33.78 0.19 3.80
CA PRO A 341 -34.41 1.37 4.41
C PRO A 341 -33.42 2.39 4.98
N GLY A 342 -32.33 1.93 5.59
CA GLY A 342 -31.21 2.78 6.00
C GLY A 342 -30.71 3.75 4.93
N ILE A 343 -30.65 3.35 3.65
CA ILE A 343 -30.23 4.23 2.53
C ILE A 343 -31.24 5.36 2.32
N VAL A 344 -32.54 5.05 2.39
CA VAL A 344 -33.61 6.06 2.32
C VAL A 344 -33.47 7.05 3.47
N VAL A 345 -33.24 6.57 4.69
CA VAL A 345 -33.00 7.43 5.86
C VAL A 345 -31.75 8.30 5.66
N GLY A 346 -30.65 7.72 5.16
CA GLY A 346 -29.43 8.45 4.85
C GLY A 346 -29.67 9.60 3.89
N ARG A 347 -30.42 9.36 2.80
CA ARG A 347 -30.77 10.41 1.84
C ARG A 347 -31.70 11.47 2.44
N LEU A 348 -32.72 11.07 3.21
CA LEU A 348 -33.62 12.01 3.89
C LEU A 348 -32.88 12.95 4.84
N GLN A 349 -31.89 12.44 5.57
CA GLN A 349 -31.06 13.23 6.49
C GLN A 349 -30.10 14.13 5.72
N HIS A 350 -29.45 13.62 4.66
CA HIS A 350 -28.53 14.40 3.84
C HIS A 350 -29.23 15.58 3.15
N ASP A 351 -30.42 15.34 2.59
CA ASP A 351 -31.22 16.37 1.90
C ASP A 351 -31.95 17.31 2.89
N GLY A 352 -31.80 17.11 4.21
CA GLY A 352 -32.41 17.96 5.24
C GLY A 352 -33.92 17.79 5.40
N TYR A 353 -34.51 16.71 4.88
CA TYR A 353 -35.94 16.42 5.06
C TYR A 353 -36.29 15.94 6.48
N ILE A 354 -35.32 15.37 7.18
CA ILE A 354 -35.43 14.93 8.57
C ILE A 354 -34.13 15.20 9.34
N GLU A 355 -34.23 15.26 10.66
CA GLU A 355 -33.07 15.44 11.54
C GLU A 355 -32.09 14.26 11.47
N PRO A 356 -30.76 14.49 11.54
CA PRO A 356 -29.74 13.42 11.52
C PRO A 356 -29.86 12.36 12.62
N SER A 357 -30.54 12.69 13.73
CA SER A 357 -30.80 11.75 14.83
C SER A 357 -31.99 10.82 14.58
N TRP A 358 -32.83 11.12 13.59
CA TRP A 358 -34.12 10.46 13.40
C TRP A 358 -34.04 9.21 12.53
N MET A 359 -34.79 8.16 12.92
CA MET A 359 -34.86 6.86 12.23
C MET A 359 -33.54 6.11 12.07
N ASN A 360 -32.53 6.41 12.89
CA ASN A 360 -31.22 5.74 12.82
C ASN A 360 -31.28 4.24 13.14
N ASP A 361 -32.35 3.76 13.77
CA ASP A 361 -32.61 2.33 13.99
C ASP A 361 -32.87 1.55 12.69
N LEU A 362 -33.23 2.23 11.60
CA LEU A 362 -33.35 1.61 10.27
C LEU A 362 -32.00 1.48 9.54
N LYS A 363 -30.92 2.05 10.11
CA LYS A 363 -29.57 1.93 9.60
C LYS A 363 -28.87 0.76 10.28
N GLN A 364 -28.03 0.07 9.52
CA GLN A 364 -27.25 -1.05 10.04
C GLN A 364 -25.77 -0.70 10.02
N SER A 365 -25.08 -0.97 11.12
CA SER A 365 -23.62 -0.98 11.14
C SER A 365 -23.14 -2.31 10.62
N PHE A 366 -22.15 -2.30 9.72
CA PHE A 366 -21.54 -3.53 9.24
C PHE A 366 -20.20 -3.75 9.93
N SER A 367 -19.91 -5.01 10.26
CA SER A 367 -18.59 -5.47 10.70
C SER A 367 -18.11 -6.55 9.73
N LEU A 368 -17.26 -6.17 8.78
CA LEU A 368 -16.56 -7.11 7.90
C LEU A 368 -15.17 -7.37 8.48
N GLU A 369 -14.78 -8.63 8.60
CA GLU A 369 -13.41 -8.97 8.99
C GLU A 369 -12.45 -8.48 7.90
N ALA A 370 -11.44 -7.69 8.31
CA ALA A 370 -10.37 -7.29 7.41
C ALA A 370 -9.62 -8.55 6.96
N SER A 371 -9.40 -8.72 5.65
CA SER A 371 -8.36 -9.66 5.22
C SER A 371 -7.03 -9.15 5.77
N ALA A 372 -6.46 -9.89 6.73
CA ALA A 372 -5.19 -9.53 7.35
C ALA A 372 -4.14 -9.35 6.26
N CYS A 373 -3.35 -8.26 6.34
CA CYS A 373 -2.16 -8.12 5.52
C CYS A 373 -1.22 -9.29 5.86
N ALA A 374 -1.23 -10.33 5.04
CA ALA A 374 -0.29 -11.43 5.15
C ALA A 374 1.13 -10.84 5.11
N GLN A 375 1.91 -11.11 6.15
CA GLN A 375 3.29 -10.69 6.26
C GLN A 375 4.07 -11.19 5.02
N PRO A 376 4.99 -10.40 4.46
CA PRO A 376 5.88 -10.92 3.43
C PRO A 376 6.66 -12.08 4.03
N ALA A 377 6.55 -13.26 3.40
CA ALA A 377 7.35 -14.42 3.76
C ALA A 377 8.82 -13.99 3.68
N CYS A 378 9.52 -14.02 4.82
CA CYS A 378 10.98 -13.93 4.83
C CYS A 378 11.49 -15.06 3.93
N ALA A 379 12.10 -14.70 2.81
CA ALA A 379 12.77 -15.64 1.93
C ALA A 379 13.90 -16.32 2.71
N GLY A 380 13.62 -17.48 3.28
CA GLY A 380 14.61 -18.40 3.79
C GLY A 380 15.30 -19.04 2.60
N SER A 381 16.52 -18.61 2.31
CA SER A 381 17.43 -19.33 1.43
C SER A 381 17.87 -20.61 2.14
N SER A 382 17.10 -21.67 2.02
CA SER A 382 17.58 -23.04 2.15
C SER A 382 17.72 -23.60 0.74
N GLY A 383 18.92 -23.49 0.18
CA GLY A 383 19.34 -24.16 -1.03
C GLY A 383 20.70 -24.77 -0.75
N SER A 384 20.72 -26.10 -0.80
CA SER A 384 21.79 -27.05 -0.49
C SER A 384 23.12 -26.79 -1.17
#